data_AF-A0A0S8H0S4-F1
#
_entry.id   AF-A0A0S8H0S4-F1
#
_cell.length_a   1.000
_cell.length_b   1.000
_cell.length_c   1.000
_cell.angle_alpha   90.00
_cell.angle_beta   90.00
_cell.angle_gamma   90.00
#
_symmetry.space_group_name_H-M   'P 1'
#
loop_
_entity.id
_entity.type
_entity.pdbx_description
1 polymer ?
#
loop_
_entity_poly.entity_id
_entity_poly.type
_entity_poly.pdbx_seq_one_letter_code
_entity_poly.pdbx_strand_id
1 'polypeptide(L)'
;MPPWDAAVTNETYLVVSYFSSASIGALIALVTASELARPARQALAGLAGPLARMFRRALPVWLVLAVLLAFLSVTYFDCAHTTYEQIVADRDHLAATARRQGSHMAWYLAVGLLAYGLVLAGALLVKARQARPHGDRQDSSR
;
A
#
# COMPACT_ATOMS: atom_id res chain seq x y z
N MET A 1 -6.07 -38.62 16.42
CA MET A 1 -4.93 -37.97 15.75
C MET A 1 -3.97 -37.55 16.85
N PRO A 2 -2.70 -37.98 16.84
CA PRO A 2 -1.74 -37.60 17.85
C PRO A 2 -1.58 -36.07 17.97
N PRO A 3 -1.39 -35.52 19.19
CA PRO A 3 -1.32 -34.06 19.39
C PRO A 3 -0.12 -33.40 18.68
N TRP A 4 0.93 -34.15 18.38
CA TRP A 4 2.11 -33.67 17.66
C TRP A 4 1.88 -33.47 16.15
N ASP A 5 0.98 -34.24 15.53
CA ASP A 5 0.60 -34.06 14.11
C ASP A 5 -0.18 -32.75 13.90
N ALA A 6 -1.01 -32.37 14.88
CA ALA A 6 -1.75 -31.12 14.84
C ALA A 6 -0.82 -29.90 14.93
N ALA A 7 0.25 -29.96 15.72
CA ALA A 7 1.24 -28.89 15.83
C ALA A 7 1.98 -28.67 14.50
N VAL A 8 2.53 -29.73 13.90
CA VAL A 8 3.29 -29.64 12.63
C VAL A 8 2.41 -29.11 11.48
N THR A 9 1.15 -29.54 11.42
CA THR A 9 0.21 -29.05 10.40
C THR A 9 -0.19 -27.58 10.60
N ASN A 10 -0.25 -27.11 11.85
CA ASN A 10 -0.58 -25.72 12.16
C ASN A 10 0.58 -24.76 11.92
N GLU A 11 1.82 -25.16 12.22
CA GLU A 11 3.03 -24.40 11.88
C GLU A 11 3.15 -24.21 10.37
N THR A 12 2.95 -25.30 9.61
CA THR A 12 2.96 -25.25 8.14
C THR A 12 1.87 -24.30 7.63
N TYR A 13 0.66 -24.36 8.20
CA TYR A 13 -0.42 -23.45 7.85
C TYR A 13 -0.07 -21.98 8.16
N LEU A 14 0.56 -21.70 9.30
CA LEU A 14 0.98 -20.36 9.71
C LEU A 14 1.98 -19.79 8.70
N VAL A 15 3.04 -20.53 8.38
CA VAL A 15 4.06 -20.11 7.41
C VAL A 15 3.45 -19.90 6.02
N VAL A 16 2.67 -20.86 5.53
CA VAL A 16 2.07 -20.78 4.19
C VAL A 16 1.07 -19.62 4.10
N SER A 17 0.20 -19.46 5.09
CA SER A 17 -0.79 -18.36 5.11
C SER A 17 -0.13 -16.98 5.22
N TYR A 18 0.97 -16.88 5.96
CA TYR A 18 1.76 -15.66 6.09
C TYR A 18 2.35 -15.22 4.74
N PHE A 19 3.11 -16.10 4.06
CA PHE A 19 3.72 -15.78 2.77
C PHE A 19 2.69 -15.62 1.65
N SER A 20 1.61 -16.40 1.68
CA SER A 20 0.50 -16.27 0.72
C SER A 20 -0.18 -14.91 0.84
N SER A 21 -0.44 -14.45 2.06
CA SER A 21 -1.09 -13.14 2.29
C SER A 21 -0.21 -11.99 1.82
N ALA A 22 1.11 -12.03 2.12
CA ALA A 22 2.05 -11.04 1.62
C ALA A 22 2.12 -11.02 0.08
N SER A 23 2.16 -12.19 -0.54
CA SER A 23 2.21 -12.33 -2.01
C SER A 23 0.94 -11.80 -2.67
N ILE A 24 -0.24 -12.16 -2.15
CA ILE A 24 -1.54 -11.67 -2.64
C ILE A 24 -1.61 -10.15 -2.49
N GLY A 25 -1.22 -9.60 -1.34
CA GLY A 25 -1.19 -8.16 -1.13
C GLY A 25 -0.30 -7.43 -2.13
N ALA A 26 0.92 -7.95 -2.38
CA ALA A 26 1.83 -7.38 -3.35
C ALA A 26 1.27 -7.43 -4.78
N LEU A 27 0.63 -8.55 -5.16
CA LEU A 27 -0.03 -8.68 -6.46
C LEU A 27 -1.17 -7.65 -6.62
N ILE A 28 -2.01 -7.48 -5.60
CA ILE A 28 -3.09 -6.47 -5.62
C ILE A 28 -2.51 -5.06 -5.78
N ALA A 29 -1.42 -4.73 -5.07
CA ALA A 29 -0.76 -3.44 -5.22
C ALA A 29 -0.24 -3.20 -6.64
N LEU A 30 0.36 -4.22 -7.26
CA LEU A 30 0.87 -4.13 -8.63
C LEU A 30 -0.27 -4.01 -9.66
N VAL A 31 -1.34 -4.79 -9.51
CA VAL A 31 -2.53 -4.68 -10.37
C VAL A 31 -3.12 -3.28 -10.26
N THR A 32 -3.30 -2.78 -9.04
CA THR A 32 -3.79 -1.42 -8.78
C THR A 32 -2.88 -0.36 -9.41
N ALA A 33 -1.56 -0.50 -9.27
CA ALA A 33 -0.60 0.39 -9.91
C ALA A 33 -0.70 0.37 -11.44
N SER A 34 -0.96 -0.80 -12.03
CA SER A 34 -1.08 -0.98 -13.48
C SER A 34 -2.36 -0.33 -14.03
N GLU A 35 -3.49 -0.47 -13.34
CA GLU A 35 -4.75 0.18 -13.68
C GLU A 35 -4.62 1.71 -13.61
N LEU A 36 -3.94 2.21 -12.58
CA LEU A 36 -3.68 3.63 -12.41
C LEU A 36 -2.59 4.18 -13.33
N ALA A 37 -1.83 3.33 -14.02
CA ALA A 37 -0.74 3.80 -14.88
C ALA A 37 -1.22 4.65 -16.05
N ARG A 38 -2.42 4.37 -16.60
CA ARG A 38 -3.04 5.18 -17.67
C ARG A 38 -3.49 6.56 -17.17
N PRO A 39 -4.37 6.67 -16.16
CA PRO A 39 -4.80 7.98 -15.66
C PRO A 39 -3.62 8.78 -15.09
N ALA A 40 -2.64 8.13 -14.44
CA ALA A 40 -1.44 8.81 -13.97
C ALA A 40 -0.63 9.43 -15.13
N ARG A 41 -0.53 8.76 -16.29
CA ARG A 41 0.14 9.33 -17.48
C ARG A 41 -0.58 10.57 -17.99
N GLN A 42 -1.91 10.55 -18.03
CA GLN A 42 -2.72 11.68 -18.46
C GLN A 42 -2.56 12.87 -17.50
N ALA A 43 -2.65 12.62 -16.19
CA ALA A 43 -2.46 13.64 -15.16
C ALA A 43 -1.04 14.25 -15.19
N LEU A 44 -0.02 13.44 -15.50
CA LEU A 44 1.39 13.85 -15.56
C LEU A 44 1.81 14.44 -16.91
N ALA A 45 0.94 14.46 -17.94
CA ALA A 45 1.29 15.00 -19.26
C ALA A 45 1.71 16.47 -19.19
N GLY A 46 1.16 17.21 -18.22
CA GLY A 46 1.52 18.59 -17.95
C GLY A 46 2.76 18.78 -17.09
N LEU A 47 3.52 17.74 -16.69
CA LEU A 47 4.72 17.81 -15.83
C LEU A 47 6.02 17.64 -16.62
N ALA A 48 7.14 18.15 -16.07
CA ALA A 48 8.44 17.98 -16.71
C ALA A 48 8.82 16.49 -16.80
N GLY A 49 9.38 16.06 -17.94
CA GLY A 49 9.70 14.67 -18.24
C GLY A 49 10.38 13.86 -17.12
N PRO A 50 11.42 14.37 -16.42
CA PRO A 50 12.06 13.64 -15.32
C PRO A 50 11.15 13.47 -14.10
N LEU A 51 10.36 14.50 -13.74
CA LEU A 51 9.45 14.45 -12.59
C LEU A 51 8.29 13.49 -12.85
N ALA A 52 7.70 13.55 -14.05
CA ALA A 52 6.65 12.63 -14.48
C ALA A 52 7.14 11.16 -14.47
N ARG A 53 8.39 10.91 -14.88
CA ARG A 53 8.99 9.58 -14.83
C ARG A 53 9.20 9.09 -13.39
N MET A 54 9.63 9.99 -12.50
CA MET A 54 9.81 9.68 -11.08
C MET A 54 8.49 9.26 -10.43
N PHE A 55 7.43 10.05 -10.57
CA PHE A 55 6.10 9.70 -10.03
C PHE A 55 5.60 8.36 -10.59
N ARG A 56 5.73 8.12 -11.91
CA ARG A 56 5.31 6.85 -12.52
C ARG A 56 6.05 5.62 -11.98
N ARG A 57 7.33 5.75 -11.64
CA ARG A 57 8.13 4.66 -11.05
C ARG A 57 7.90 4.53 -9.55
N ALA A 58 7.60 5.64 -8.87
CA ALA A 58 7.33 5.67 -7.44
C ALA A 58 5.99 5.03 -7.07
N LEU A 59 4.95 5.16 -7.92
CA LEU A 59 3.61 4.61 -7.66
C LEU A 59 3.62 3.11 -7.29
N PRO A 60 4.17 2.17 -8.09
CA PRO A 60 4.15 0.75 -7.73
C PRO A 60 4.97 0.47 -6.47
N VAL A 61 6.12 1.12 -6.29
CA VAL A 61 6.97 0.95 -5.10
C VAL A 61 6.23 1.44 -3.85
N TRP A 62 5.56 2.59 -3.94
CA TRP A 62 4.78 3.18 -2.85
C TRP A 62 3.63 2.28 -2.42
N LEU A 63 2.86 1.73 -3.37
CA LEU A 63 1.74 0.85 -3.05
C LEU A 63 2.20 -0.48 -2.45
N VAL A 64 3.30 -1.05 -2.96
CA VAL A 64 3.90 -2.25 -2.36
C VAL A 64 4.37 -1.96 -0.94
N LEU A 65 5.04 -0.83 -0.70
CA LEU A 65 5.45 -0.43 0.64
C LEU A 65 4.26 -0.22 1.57
N ALA A 66 3.16 0.39 1.11
CA ALA A 66 1.95 0.57 1.91
C ALA A 66 1.35 -0.78 2.34
N VAL A 67 1.30 -1.76 1.44
CA VAL A 67 0.83 -3.11 1.75
C VAL A 67 1.76 -3.83 2.72
N LEU A 68 3.08 -3.73 2.52
CA LEU A 68 4.04 -4.33 3.46
C LEU A 68 3.90 -3.70 4.85
N LEU A 69 3.74 -2.37 4.94
CA LEU A 69 3.49 -1.70 6.21
C LEU A 69 2.22 -2.21 6.90
N ALA A 70 1.15 -2.41 6.13
CA ALA A 70 -0.10 -2.97 6.63
C ALA A 70 0.07 -4.38 7.18
N PHE A 71 0.82 -5.21 6.45
CA PHE A 71 1.13 -6.58 6.82
C PHE A 71 1.95 -6.65 8.10
N LEU A 72 3.00 -5.84 8.20
CA LEU A 72 3.84 -5.72 9.38
C LEU A 72 3.12 -5.08 10.58
N SER A 73 2.07 -4.29 10.35
CA SER A 73 1.28 -3.67 11.41
C SER A 73 0.39 -4.66 12.17
N VAL A 74 0.15 -5.86 11.64
CA VAL A 74 -0.66 -6.89 12.32
C VAL A 74 0.26 -7.86 13.04
N THR A 75 0.23 -7.82 14.37
CA THR A 75 0.97 -8.75 15.23
C THR A 75 0.10 -9.95 15.59
N TYR A 76 0.70 -11.16 15.57
CA TYR A 76 0.04 -12.38 16.04
C TYR A 76 0.06 -12.52 17.57
N PHE A 77 0.82 -11.68 18.26
CA PHE A 77 0.87 -11.62 19.71
C PHE A 77 -0.26 -10.72 20.23
N ASP A 78 -1.06 -11.25 21.13
CA ASP A 78 -2.10 -10.54 21.88
C ASP A 78 -1.96 -10.90 23.37
N CYS A 79 -2.64 -10.18 24.27
CA CYS A 79 -2.59 -10.42 25.72
C CYS A 79 -2.97 -11.85 26.12
N ALA A 80 -3.72 -12.58 25.27
CA ALA A 80 -4.12 -13.96 25.48
C ALA A 80 -3.15 -15.00 24.87
N HIS A 81 -2.27 -14.60 23.95
CA HIS A 81 -1.38 -15.49 23.21
C HIS A 81 0.04 -14.91 23.21
N THR A 82 0.79 -15.20 24.27
CA THR A 82 2.14 -14.66 24.48
C THR A 82 3.24 -15.65 24.06
N THR A 83 2.90 -16.93 23.90
CA THR A 83 3.82 -17.97 23.45
C THR A 83 3.41 -18.54 22.10
N TYR A 84 4.42 -18.91 21.29
CA TYR A 84 4.21 -19.47 19.95
C TYR A 84 3.33 -20.73 19.98
N GLU A 85 3.48 -21.57 21.01
CA GLU A 85 2.69 -22.79 21.19
C GLU A 85 1.19 -22.51 21.36
N GLN A 86 0.82 -21.40 22.03
CA GLN A 86 -0.58 -21.00 22.20
C GLN A 86 -1.18 -20.51 20.88
N ILE A 87 -0.40 -19.81 20.06
CA ILE A 87 -0.82 -19.31 18.74
C ILE A 87 -1.04 -20.47 17.75
N VAL A 88 -0.15 -21.47 17.80
CA VAL A 88 -0.24 -22.66 16.94
C VAL A 88 -1.39 -23.58 17.38
N ALA A 89 -1.76 -23.58 18.66
CA ALA A 89 -2.87 -24.41 19.15
C ALA A 89 -4.26 -23.89 18.74
N ASP A 90 -4.43 -22.59 18.52
CA ASP A 90 -5.73 -21.97 18.18
C ASP A 90 -5.85 -21.65 16.68
N ARG A 91 -6.48 -22.57 15.93
CA ARG A 91 -6.75 -22.38 14.49
C ARG A 91 -7.72 -21.24 14.18
N ASP A 92 -8.69 -20.99 15.06
CA ASP A 92 -9.69 -19.95 14.83
C ASP A 92 -9.05 -18.56 15.00
N HIS A 93 -8.11 -18.43 15.93
CA HIS A 93 -7.28 -17.23 16.07
C HIS A 93 -6.43 -16.97 14.81
N LEU A 94 -5.78 -18.00 14.24
CA LEU A 94 -5.01 -17.87 13.00
C LEU A 94 -5.88 -17.41 11.81
N ALA A 95 -7.07 -17.97 11.66
CA ALA A 95 -8.01 -17.59 10.60
C ALA A 95 -8.54 -16.16 10.79
N ALA A 96 -8.84 -15.76 12.03
CA ALA A 96 -9.27 -14.41 12.35
C ALA A 96 -8.17 -13.38 12.05
N THR A 97 -6.92 -13.69 12.40
CA THR A 97 -5.76 -12.82 12.14
C THR A 97 -5.48 -12.67 10.65
N ALA A 98 -5.61 -13.74 9.85
CA ALA A 98 -5.49 -13.66 8.40
C ALA A 98 -6.57 -12.74 7.77
N ARG A 99 -7.82 -12.81 8.25
CA ARG A 99 -8.87 -11.87 7.81
C ARG A 99 -8.56 -10.42 8.17
N ARG A 100 -8.04 -10.18 9.38
CA ARG A 100 -7.58 -8.84 9.81
C ARG A 100 -6.43 -8.34 8.94
N GLN A 101 -5.46 -9.18 8.60
CA GLN A 101 -4.40 -8.81 7.66
C GLN A 101 -4.96 -8.37 6.32
N GLY A 102 -5.92 -9.11 5.76
CA GLY A 102 -6.59 -8.74 4.51
C GLY A 102 -7.28 -7.38 4.58
N SER A 103 -8.06 -7.11 5.64
CA SER A 103 -8.73 -5.82 5.82
C SER A 103 -7.75 -4.66 6.03
N HIS A 104 -6.68 -4.88 6.80
CA HIS A 104 -5.64 -3.88 7.01
C HIS A 104 -4.88 -3.58 5.71
N MET A 105 -4.52 -4.61 4.93
CA MET A 105 -3.90 -4.42 3.62
C MET A 105 -4.76 -3.54 2.71
N ALA A 106 -6.07 -3.81 2.62
CA ALA A 106 -6.99 -3.01 1.81
C ALA A 106 -7.08 -1.55 2.31
N TRP A 107 -7.17 -1.36 3.64
CA TRP A 107 -7.21 -0.03 4.25
C TRP A 107 -5.94 0.78 3.96
N TYR A 108 -4.76 0.18 4.17
CA TYR A 108 -3.48 0.84 3.91
C TYR A 108 -3.25 1.08 2.41
N LEU A 109 -3.76 0.21 1.53
CA LEU A 109 -3.78 0.48 0.10
C LEU A 109 -4.59 1.73 -0.22
N ALA A 110 -5.79 1.87 0.35
CA ALA A 110 -6.64 3.05 0.17
C ALA A 110 -5.98 4.32 0.72
N VAL A 111 -5.44 4.27 1.94
CA VAL A 111 -4.71 5.40 2.55
C VAL A 111 -3.46 5.75 1.73
N GLY A 112 -2.71 4.75 1.27
CA GLY A 112 -1.53 4.93 0.43
C GLY A 112 -1.88 5.58 -0.90
N LEU A 113 -2.97 5.18 -1.54
CA LEU A 113 -3.51 5.79 -2.76
C LEU A 113 -3.89 7.26 -2.55
N LEU A 114 -4.63 7.56 -1.47
CA LEU A 114 -5.03 8.92 -1.14
C LEU A 114 -3.83 9.81 -0.85
N ALA A 115 -2.88 9.34 -0.05
CA ALA A 115 -1.66 10.08 0.27
C ALA A 115 -0.84 10.35 -1.01
N TYR A 116 -0.66 9.35 -1.86
CA TYR A 116 0.02 9.53 -3.14
C TYR A 116 -0.72 10.52 -4.05
N GLY A 117 -2.06 10.44 -4.11
CA GLY A 117 -2.91 11.36 -4.86
C GLY A 117 -2.77 12.81 -4.38
N LEU A 118 -2.72 13.03 -3.06
CA LEU A 118 -2.49 14.36 -2.47
C LEU A 118 -1.11 14.92 -2.83
N VAL A 119 -0.05 14.10 -2.74
CA VAL A 119 1.30 14.51 -3.14
C VAL A 119 1.34 14.88 -4.62
N LEU A 120 0.69 14.09 -5.47
CA LEU A 120 0.61 14.37 -6.91
C LEU A 120 -0.17 15.67 -7.20
N ALA A 121 -1.31 15.86 -6.55
CA ALA A 121 -2.10 17.09 -6.67
C ALA A 121 -1.32 18.31 -6.21
N GLY A 122 -0.60 18.20 -5.09
CA GLY A 122 0.29 19.26 -4.60
C GLY A 122 1.38 19.62 -5.60
N ALA A 123 2.05 18.62 -6.19
CA ALA A 123 3.08 18.85 -7.20
C ALA A 123 2.54 19.55 -8.45
N LEU A 124 1.34 19.16 -8.91
CA LEU A 124 0.66 19.82 -10.03
C LEU A 124 0.26 21.26 -9.68
N LEU A 125 -0.25 21.52 -8.48
CA LEU A 125 -0.63 22.85 -8.02
C LEU A 125 0.56 23.80 -7.94
N VAL A 126 1.69 23.34 -7.40
CA VAL A 126 2.94 24.12 -7.34
C VAL A 126 3.40 24.50 -8.75
N LYS A 127 3.38 23.54 -9.69
CA LYS A 127 3.70 23.83 -11.09
C LYS A 127 2.75 24.84 -11.71
N ALA A 128 1.44 24.68 -11.51
CA ALA A 128 0.43 25.60 -12.05
C ALA A 128 0.61 27.03 -11.53
N ARG A 129 1.03 27.19 -10.28
CA ARG A 129 1.36 28.51 -9.70
C ARG A 129 2.64 29.11 -10.30
N GLN A 130 3.67 28.30 -10.53
CA GLN A 130 4.91 28.76 -11.18
C GLN A 130 4.71 29.17 -12.65
N ALA A 131 3.75 28.55 -13.34
CA ALA A 131 3.39 28.88 -14.72
C ALA A 131 2.57 30.17 -14.86
N ARG A 132 2.19 30.84 -13.76
CA ARG A 132 1.62 32.20 -13.78
C ARG A 132 2.69 33.23 -13.39
N PRO A 133 3.61 33.63 -14.28
CA PRO A 133 4.41 34.82 -14.05
C PRO A 133 3.52 36.07 -14.16
N HIS A 134 3.76 37.04 -13.28
CA HIS A 134 3.19 38.38 -13.21
C HIS A 134 2.74 38.97 -14.57
N GLY A 135 1.44 38.98 -14.82
CA GLY A 135 0.82 39.56 -16.01
C GLY A 135 0.07 40.88 -15.79
N ASP A 136 0.28 41.58 -14.66
CA ASP A 136 -0.50 42.79 -14.30
C ASP A 136 0.34 44.09 -14.24
N ARG A 137 1.45 44.21 -14.98
CA ARG A 137 2.20 45.48 -15.10
C ARG A 137 2.57 45.79 -16.54
N GLN A 138 1.59 46.10 -17.39
CA GLN A 138 1.77 46.96 -18.58
C GLN A 138 0.42 47.13 -19.30
N ASP A 139 -0.44 48.02 -18.80
CA ASP A 139 -1.39 48.78 -19.64
C ASP A 139 -2.10 49.82 -18.76
N SER A 140 -1.39 50.91 -18.44
CA SER A 140 -1.99 52.13 -17.90
C SER A 140 -1.23 53.38 -18.39
N SER A 141 -0.72 53.32 -19.63
CA SER A 141 -0.04 54.47 -20.24
C SER A 141 -0.10 54.42 -21.75
N ARG A 142 -1.30 54.51 -22.32
CA ARG A 142 -1.54 55.05 -23.67
C ARG A 142 -2.90 55.73 -23.73
#